data_AF-A0A2V0P1N8-F1
#
_entry.id   AF-A0A2V0P1N8-F1
#
_cell.length_a   1.000
_cell.length_b   1.000
_cell.length_c   1.000
_cell.angle_alpha   90.00
_cell.angle_beta   90.00
_cell.angle_gamma   90.00
#
_symmetry.space_group_name_H-M   'P 1'
#
loop_
_entity.id
_entity.type
_entity.pdbx_description
1 polymer ?
#
loop_
_entity_poly.entity_id
_entity_poly.type
_entity_poly.pdbx_seq_one_letter_code
_entity_poly.pdbx_strand_id
1 'polypeptide(L)'
;MASIGFQYPMDAFRETHELMDSLIASYQTGVKYDTDVVRELQRMVADTVAAAGDREQQVQQIIKGLTARIGQLAVEADYTEAKAAHDEERTVTTDQRLSVQQRRQQLASTKVEVQERAADEEPRKVHQISLYAHITGLAFALDTLDARVHRATISDPSGSHEVRTVAIDPSAKSAFDIANEIWEML
;
A
#
# COMPACT_ATOMS: atom_id res chain seq x y z
N MET A 1 -127.41 -33.28 40.32
CA MET A 1 -126.43 -32.22 40.03
C MET A 1 -125.05 -32.86 39.97
N ALA A 2 -124.58 -33.22 38.77
CA ALA A 2 -123.22 -33.69 38.54
C ALA A 2 -122.46 -32.56 37.86
N SER A 3 -121.44 -32.02 38.53
CA SER A 3 -120.59 -30.97 37.96
C SER A 3 -119.61 -31.64 37.00
N ILE A 4 -119.82 -31.43 35.70
CA ILE A 4 -118.91 -31.85 34.64
C ILE A 4 -117.74 -30.86 34.67
N GLY A 5 -116.64 -31.27 35.30
CA GLY A 5 -115.39 -30.52 35.29
C GLY A 5 -114.75 -30.61 33.90
N PHE A 6 -114.77 -29.51 33.17
CA PHE A 6 -113.94 -29.32 31.98
C PHE A 6 -112.47 -29.33 32.40
N GLN A 7 -111.76 -30.40 32.05
CA GLN A 7 -110.32 -30.53 32.23
C GLN A 7 -109.64 -29.80 31.07
N TYR A 8 -109.19 -28.58 31.30
CA TYR A 8 -108.41 -27.81 30.33
C TYR A 8 -107.07 -28.49 30.05
N PRO A 9 -106.58 -28.50 28.79
CA PRO A 9 -105.33 -29.13 28.42
C PRO A 9 -104.16 -28.23 28.85
N MET A 10 -103.54 -28.53 29.99
CA MET A 10 -102.33 -27.83 30.47
C MET A 10 -101.06 -28.17 29.68
N ASP A 11 -101.14 -28.95 28.60
CA ASP A 11 -99.97 -29.45 27.85
C ASP A 11 -99.61 -28.65 26.58
N ALA A 12 -100.41 -27.67 26.16
CA ALA A 12 -100.16 -26.98 24.87
C ALA A 12 -98.87 -26.14 24.81
N PHE A 13 -98.28 -25.81 25.96
CA PHE A 13 -97.09 -24.96 26.07
C PHE A 13 -95.95 -25.57 26.88
N ARG A 14 -96.10 -26.82 27.35
CA ARG A 14 -95.10 -27.49 28.18
C ARG A 14 -93.76 -27.64 27.46
N GLU A 15 -93.81 -28.07 26.21
CA GLU A 15 -92.63 -28.24 25.36
C GLU A 15 -91.92 -26.88 25.12
N THR A 16 -92.67 -25.80 24.97
CA THR A 16 -92.09 -24.45 24.82
C THR A 16 -91.44 -23.93 26.11
N HIS A 17 -91.97 -24.30 27.27
CA HIS A 17 -91.37 -23.97 28.57
C HIS A 17 -90.09 -24.76 28.81
N GLU A 18 -90.10 -26.07 28.55
CA GLU A 18 -88.92 -26.93 28.68
C GLU A 18 -87.78 -26.47 27.75
N LEU A 19 -88.13 -26.01 26.53
CA LEU A 19 -87.15 -25.44 25.59
C LEU A 19 -86.58 -24.09 26.08
N MET A 20 -87.42 -23.21 26.65
CA MET A 20 -86.95 -21.97 27.27
C MET A 20 -86.02 -22.24 28.47
N ASP A 21 -86.38 -23.18 29.34
CA ASP A 21 -85.56 -23.54 30.49
C ASP A 21 -84.22 -24.15 30.07
N SER A 22 -84.21 -25.01 29.04
CA SER A 22 -82.99 -25.53 28.44
C SER A 22 -82.12 -24.43 27.81
N LEU A 23 -82.73 -23.43 27.17
CA LEU A 23 -82.02 -22.29 26.59
C LEU A 23 -81.38 -21.44 27.70
N ILE A 24 -82.12 -21.16 28.77
CA ILE A 24 -81.62 -20.41 29.93
C ILE A 24 -80.47 -21.16 30.61
N ALA A 25 -80.62 -22.46 30.84
CA ALA A 25 -79.57 -23.28 31.44
C ALA A 25 -78.30 -23.31 30.57
N SER A 26 -78.44 -23.51 29.26
CA SER A 26 -77.29 -23.51 28.34
C SER A 26 -76.59 -22.14 28.29
N TYR A 27 -77.36 -21.04 28.30
CA TYR A 27 -76.81 -19.69 28.35
C TYR A 27 -76.09 -19.41 29.66
N GLN A 28 -76.64 -19.82 30.81
CA GLN A 28 -75.98 -19.65 32.11
C GLN A 28 -74.66 -20.43 32.21
N THR A 29 -74.61 -21.65 31.66
CA THR A 29 -73.36 -22.40 31.56
C THR A 29 -72.37 -21.77 30.57
N GLY A 30 -72.87 -21.25 29.44
CA GLY A 30 -72.06 -20.55 28.44
C GLY A 30 -71.44 -19.26 28.99
N VAL A 31 -72.22 -18.45 29.73
CA VAL A 31 -71.74 -17.22 30.39
C VAL A 31 -70.61 -17.53 31.36
N LYS A 32 -70.70 -18.63 32.12
CA LYS A 32 -69.61 -19.02 33.03
C LYS A 32 -68.35 -19.41 32.27
N TYR A 33 -68.49 -20.22 31.22
CA TYR A 33 -67.37 -20.62 30.35
C TYR A 33 -66.72 -19.40 29.69
N ASP A 34 -67.50 -18.51 29.10
CA ASP A 34 -67.02 -17.29 28.45
C ASP A 34 -66.30 -16.38 29.45
N THR A 35 -66.81 -16.27 30.68
CA THR A 35 -66.17 -15.48 31.74
C THR A 35 -64.80 -16.06 32.12
N ASP A 36 -64.69 -17.39 32.20
CA ASP A 36 -63.43 -18.06 32.52
C ASP A 36 -62.41 -17.92 31.37
N VAL A 37 -62.86 -18.04 30.11
CA VAL A 37 -62.03 -17.80 28.92
C VAL A 37 -61.55 -16.35 28.85
N VAL A 38 -62.43 -15.37 29.12
CA VAL A 38 -62.06 -13.95 29.15
C VAL A 38 -61.03 -13.69 30.24
N ARG A 39 -61.17 -14.31 31.42
CA ARG A 39 -60.19 -14.18 32.51
C ARG A 39 -58.84 -14.79 32.11
N GLU A 40 -58.83 -15.93 31.43
CA GLU A 40 -57.60 -16.56 30.94
C GLU A 40 -56.91 -15.70 29.87
N LEU A 41 -57.68 -15.15 28.92
CA LEU A 41 -57.17 -14.20 27.92
C LEU A 41 -56.57 -12.96 28.58
N GLN A 42 -57.25 -12.39 29.58
CA GLN A 42 -56.72 -11.24 30.34
C GLN A 42 -55.40 -11.58 31.03
N ARG A 43 -55.28 -12.80 31.59
CA ARG A 43 -54.03 -13.26 32.19
C ARG A 43 -52.92 -13.39 31.15
N MET A 44 -53.19 -14.04 30.01
CA MET A 44 -52.20 -14.16 28.93
C MET A 44 -51.78 -12.80 28.37
N VAL A 45 -52.71 -11.85 28.25
CA VAL A 45 -52.38 -10.47 27.85
C VAL A 45 -51.48 -9.80 28.90
N ALA A 46 -51.77 -9.94 30.19
CA ALA A 46 -50.92 -9.40 31.24
C ALA A 46 -49.51 -10.02 31.21
N ASP A 47 -49.41 -11.33 31.07
CA ASP A 47 -48.14 -12.06 31.01
C ASP A 47 -47.32 -11.66 29.78
N THR A 48 -47.96 -11.50 28.61
CA THR A 48 -47.29 -11.08 27.39
C THR A 48 -46.80 -9.64 27.45
N VAL A 49 -47.57 -8.73 28.06
CA VAL A 49 -47.16 -7.34 28.28
C VAL A 49 -45.96 -7.27 29.24
N ALA A 50 -45.98 -8.04 30.32
CA ALA A 50 -44.86 -8.12 31.25
C ALA A 50 -43.59 -8.64 30.56
N ALA A 51 -43.70 -9.76 29.82
CA ALA A 51 -42.58 -10.31 29.08
C ALA A 51 -42.05 -9.37 27.98
N ALA A 52 -42.91 -8.56 27.36
CA ALA A 52 -42.50 -7.53 26.41
C ALA A 52 -41.71 -6.41 27.10
N GLY A 53 -42.16 -5.95 28.28
CA GLY A 53 -41.46 -4.96 29.08
C GLY A 53 -40.07 -5.42 29.53
N ASP A 54 -39.95 -6.67 30.00
CA ASP A 54 -38.67 -7.24 30.42
C ASP A 54 -37.68 -7.33 29.24
N ARG A 55 -38.16 -7.77 28.06
CA ARG A 55 -37.33 -7.81 26.84
C ARG A 55 -36.89 -6.42 26.40
N GLU A 56 -37.78 -5.43 26.48
CA GLU A 56 -37.44 -4.05 26.13
C GLU A 56 -36.32 -3.53 27.03
N GLN A 57 -36.43 -3.72 28.35
CA GLN A 57 -35.38 -3.34 29.29
C GLN A 57 -34.05 -4.05 29.01
N GLN A 58 -34.09 -5.35 28.70
CA GLN A 58 -32.90 -6.12 28.35
C GLN A 58 -32.22 -5.56 27.09
N VAL A 59 -33.00 -5.27 26.04
CA VAL A 59 -32.48 -4.69 24.80
C VAL A 59 -31.87 -3.31 25.05
N GLN A 60 -32.53 -2.47 25.86
CA GLN A 60 -31.99 -1.15 26.23
C GLN A 60 -30.64 -1.27 26.96
N GLN A 61 -30.47 -2.25 27.85
CA GLN A 61 -29.19 -2.50 28.52
C GLN A 61 -28.12 -2.97 27.54
N ILE A 62 -28.45 -3.87 26.62
CA ILE A 62 -27.52 -4.35 25.58
C ILE A 62 -27.05 -3.19 24.70
N ILE A 63 -27.98 -2.36 24.22
CA ILE A 63 -27.67 -1.20 23.37
C ILE A 63 -26.74 -0.24 24.13
N LYS A 64 -27.02 0.08 25.40
CA LYS A 64 -26.15 0.94 26.22
C LYS A 64 -24.74 0.37 26.33
N GLY A 65 -24.62 -0.94 26.59
CA GLY A 65 -23.32 -1.62 26.68
C GLY A 65 -22.54 -1.59 25.36
N LEU A 66 -23.21 -1.85 24.23
CA LEU A 66 -22.60 -1.80 22.91
C LEU A 66 -22.15 -0.39 22.52
N THR A 67 -22.99 0.62 22.77
CA THR A 67 -22.64 2.03 22.50
C THR A 67 -21.43 2.48 23.30
N ALA A 68 -21.36 2.12 24.59
CA ALA A 68 -20.19 2.42 25.41
C ALA A 68 -18.91 1.74 24.86
N ARG A 69 -19.02 0.48 24.42
CA ARG A 69 -17.89 -0.25 23.87
C ARG A 69 -17.43 0.28 22.51
N ILE A 70 -18.37 0.69 21.65
CA ILE A 70 -18.04 1.37 20.39
C ILE A 70 -17.34 2.70 20.68
N GLY A 71 -17.81 3.46 21.68
CA GLY A 71 -17.16 4.70 22.11
C GLY A 71 -15.71 4.47 22.56
N GLN A 72 -15.47 3.45 23.39
CA GLN A 72 -14.11 3.08 23.83
C GLN A 72 -13.23 2.66 22.65
N LEU A 73 -13.73 1.78 21.78
CA LEU A 73 -12.99 1.34 20.60
C LEU A 73 -12.71 2.48 19.63
N ALA A 74 -13.60 3.47 19.52
CA ALA A 74 -13.37 4.65 18.69
C ALA A 74 -12.26 5.54 19.25
N VAL A 75 -12.16 5.65 20.58
CA VAL A 75 -11.06 6.37 21.26
C VAL A 75 -9.74 5.60 21.14
N GLU A 76 -9.77 4.28 21.33
CA GLU A 76 -8.58 3.43 21.14
C GLU A 76 -8.11 3.38 19.68
N ALA A 77 -9.05 3.43 18.74
CA ALA A 77 -8.79 3.50 17.31
C ALA A 77 -8.54 4.94 16.82
N ASP A 78 -8.33 5.91 17.72
CA ASP A 78 -7.91 7.24 17.28
C ASP A 78 -6.46 7.18 16.78
N TYR A 79 -6.31 6.83 15.50
CA TYR A 79 -5.04 6.63 14.78
C TYR A 79 -4.30 7.94 14.48
N THR A 80 -4.47 9.00 15.29
CA THR A 80 -3.89 10.32 15.02
C THR A 80 -2.36 10.29 14.99
N GLU A 81 -1.74 9.62 15.96
CA GLU A 81 -0.28 9.48 16.02
C GLU A 81 0.26 8.52 14.94
N ALA A 82 -0.42 7.39 14.71
CA ALA A 82 -0.03 6.42 13.70
C ALA A 82 -0.17 6.98 12.26
N LYS A 83 -1.18 7.82 12.01
CA LYS A 83 -1.38 8.49 10.73
C LYS A 83 -0.32 9.57 10.49
N ALA A 84 0.02 10.35 11.51
CA ALA A 84 1.09 11.34 11.43
C ALA A 84 2.44 10.68 11.13
N ALA A 85 2.77 9.59 11.82
CA ALA A 85 4.01 8.84 11.59
C ALA A 85 4.08 8.23 10.18
N HIS A 86 2.98 7.67 9.68
CA HIS A 86 2.92 7.11 8.32
C HIS A 86 2.99 8.20 7.23
N ASP A 87 2.41 9.38 7.46
CA ASP A 87 2.52 10.51 6.53
C ASP A 87 3.94 11.08 6.49
N GLU A 88 4.66 11.10 7.62
CA GLU A 88 6.08 11.47 7.69
C GLU A 88 6.99 10.44 7.00
N GLU A 89 6.73 9.15 7.18
CA GLU A 89 7.49 8.10 6.47
C GLU A 89 7.29 8.16 4.95
N ARG A 90 6.07 8.54 4.51
CA ARG A 90 5.77 8.76 3.10
C ARG A 90 6.55 9.91 2.50
N THR A 91 6.64 11.06 3.18
CA THR A 91 7.39 12.21 2.68
C THR A 91 8.89 11.90 2.58
N VAL A 92 9.45 11.25 3.59
CA VAL A 92 10.86 10.80 3.58
C VAL A 92 11.11 9.84 2.42
N THR A 93 10.21 8.88 2.19
CA THR A 93 10.35 7.91 1.09
C THR A 93 10.24 8.58 -0.28
N THR A 94 9.35 9.58 -0.44
CA THR A 94 9.24 10.32 -1.70
C THR A 94 10.48 11.16 -1.97
N ASP A 95 11.05 11.81 -0.96
CA ASP A 95 12.26 12.63 -1.10
C ASP A 95 13.49 11.76 -1.44
N GLN A 96 13.60 10.58 -0.83
CA GLN A 96 14.62 9.60 -1.20
C GLN A 96 14.47 9.12 -2.64
N ARG A 97 13.24 8.88 -3.12
CA ARG A 97 13.01 8.50 -4.53
C ARG A 97 13.40 9.61 -5.50
N LEU A 98 13.06 10.86 -5.20
CA LEU A 98 13.39 12.00 -6.04
C LEU A 98 14.90 12.25 -6.12
N SER A 99 15.60 12.18 -4.99
CA SER A 99 17.07 12.36 -4.96
C SER A 99 17.80 11.25 -5.74
N VAL A 100 17.36 9.99 -5.63
CA VAL A 100 17.91 8.88 -6.42
C VAL A 100 17.63 9.07 -7.91
N GLN A 101 16.44 9.53 -8.28
CA GLN A 101 16.08 9.79 -9.68
C GLN A 101 16.93 10.92 -10.27
N GLN A 102 17.13 12.02 -9.54
CA GLN A 102 18.01 13.12 -9.96
C GLN A 102 19.45 12.64 -10.14
N ARG A 103 19.98 11.86 -9.19
CA ARG A 103 21.34 11.30 -9.28
C ARG A 103 21.50 10.37 -10.49
N ARG A 104 20.48 9.58 -10.82
CA ARG A 104 20.49 8.73 -12.03
C ARG A 104 20.52 9.57 -13.31
N GLN A 105 19.77 10.66 -13.37
CA GLN A 105 19.78 11.57 -14.52
C GLN A 105 21.14 12.24 -14.70
N GLN A 106 21.74 12.72 -13.61
CA GLN A 106 23.09 13.31 -13.63
C GLN A 106 24.15 12.30 -14.09
N LEU A 107 24.10 11.07 -13.57
CA LEU A 107 25.03 10.03 -14.02
C LEU A 107 24.84 9.67 -15.49
N ALA A 108 23.60 9.68 -15.98
CA ALA A 108 23.32 9.42 -17.39
C ALA A 108 23.90 10.53 -18.29
N SER A 109 23.75 11.80 -17.93
CA SER A 109 24.31 12.91 -18.71
C SER A 109 25.85 12.90 -18.70
N THR A 110 26.46 12.70 -17.52
CA THR A 110 27.93 12.60 -17.43
C THR A 110 28.47 11.40 -18.21
N LYS A 111 27.75 10.27 -18.23
CA LYS A 111 28.16 9.11 -19.03
C LYS A 111 28.18 9.44 -20.53
N VAL A 112 27.16 10.13 -21.04
CA VAL A 112 27.10 10.54 -22.44
C VAL A 112 28.25 11.48 -22.78
N GLU A 113 28.49 12.50 -21.96
CA GLU A 113 29.61 13.44 -22.17
C GLU A 113 30.98 12.75 -22.20
N VAL A 114 31.22 11.78 -21.30
CA VAL A 114 32.46 11.02 -21.28
C VAL A 114 32.59 10.11 -22.50
N GLN A 115 31.49 9.49 -22.94
CA GLN A 115 31.49 8.64 -24.14
C GLN A 115 31.74 9.44 -25.41
N GLU A 116 31.14 10.62 -25.54
CA GLU A 116 31.37 11.53 -26.67
C GLU A 116 32.83 12.02 -26.70
N ARG A 117 33.38 12.44 -25.56
CA ARG A 117 34.80 12.81 -25.47
C ARG A 117 35.72 11.65 -25.80
N ALA A 118 35.43 10.44 -25.31
CA ALA A 118 36.24 9.27 -25.63
C ALA A 118 36.19 8.94 -27.13
N ALA A 119 35.01 9.06 -27.76
CA ALA A 119 34.84 8.77 -29.18
C ALA A 119 35.66 9.71 -30.08
N ASP A 120 35.85 10.98 -29.72
CA ASP A 120 36.55 11.95 -30.54
C ASP A 120 38.02 12.17 -30.12
N GLU A 121 38.29 12.27 -28.82
CA GLU A 121 39.64 12.60 -28.34
C GLU A 121 40.61 11.43 -28.42
N GLU A 122 40.14 10.21 -28.15
CA GLU A 122 41.02 9.03 -28.11
C GLU A 122 41.57 8.70 -29.51
N PRO A 123 40.74 8.59 -30.56
CA PRO A 123 41.26 8.34 -31.91
C PRO A 123 42.15 9.48 -32.40
N ARG A 124 41.84 10.73 -32.03
CA ARG A 124 42.67 11.89 -32.38
C ARG A 124 44.05 11.83 -31.73
N LYS A 125 44.14 11.51 -30.44
CA LYS A 125 45.42 11.35 -29.73
C LYS A 125 46.23 10.19 -30.31
N VAL A 126 45.60 9.06 -30.58
CA VAL A 126 46.25 7.91 -31.23
C VAL A 126 46.77 8.29 -32.62
N HIS A 127 45.98 9.01 -33.42
CA HIS A 127 46.41 9.48 -34.73
C HIS A 127 47.60 10.45 -34.62
N GLN A 128 47.57 11.40 -33.68
CA GLN A 128 48.68 12.31 -33.44
C GLN A 128 49.96 11.58 -33.01
N ILE A 129 49.87 10.64 -32.07
CA ILE A 129 51.01 9.81 -31.64
C ILE A 129 51.56 9.02 -32.83
N SER A 130 50.68 8.45 -33.66
CA SER A 130 51.07 7.73 -34.87
C SER A 130 51.78 8.64 -35.88
N LEU A 131 51.31 9.88 -36.07
CA LEU A 131 51.97 10.86 -36.95
C LEU A 131 53.34 11.24 -36.41
N TYR A 132 53.47 11.51 -35.12
CA TYR A 132 54.76 11.81 -34.49
C TYR A 132 55.73 10.64 -34.66
N ALA A 133 55.32 9.43 -34.30
CA ALA A 133 56.14 8.23 -34.47
C ALA A 133 56.54 7.98 -35.94
N HIS A 134 55.66 8.30 -36.90
CA HIS A 134 55.96 8.14 -38.32
C HIS A 134 56.95 9.18 -38.86
N ILE A 135 56.80 10.45 -38.45
CA ILE A 135 57.68 11.54 -38.90
C ILE A 135 59.06 11.44 -38.27
N THR A 136 59.12 11.13 -36.97
CA THR A 136 60.37 11.16 -36.21
C THR A 136 60.99 9.78 -35.99
N GLY A 137 60.28 8.68 -36.30
CA GLY A 137 60.77 7.34 -35.98
C GLY A 137 61.02 7.10 -34.49
N LEU A 138 60.50 7.99 -33.62
CA LEU A 138 60.72 7.98 -32.18
C LEU A 138 59.77 7.00 -31.51
N ALA A 139 60.32 6.07 -30.74
CA ALA A 139 59.57 5.14 -29.90
C ALA A 139 60.10 5.19 -28.46
N PHE A 140 59.22 5.40 -27.49
CA PHE A 140 59.58 5.40 -26.07
C PHE A 140 59.52 3.99 -25.49
N ALA A 141 60.49 3.64 -24.64
CA ALA A 141 60.49 2.38 -23.90
C ALA A 141 59.48 2.47 -22.74
N LEU A 142 58.42 1.66 -22.83
CA LEU A 142 57.33 1.60 -21.84
C LEU A 142 57.83 1.26 -20.43
N ASP A 143 58.89 0.47 -20.32
CA ASP A 143 59.50 0.07 -19.03
C ASP A 143 60.16 1.24 -18.28
N THR A 144 60.28 2.41 -18.91
CA THR A 144 60.89 3.62 -18.32
C THR A 144 59.95 4.82 -18.25
N LEU A 145 58.63 4.61 -18.42
CA LEU A 145 57.67 5.70 -18.39
C LEU A 145 57.55 6.37 -17.01
N ASP A 146 57.67 5.59 -15.93
CA ASP A 146 57.66 6.09 -14.54
C ASP A 146 59.06 6.43 -14.01
N ALA A 147 60.10 6.22 -14.82
CA ALA A 147 61.47 6.51 -14.44
C ALA A 147 61.78 8.00 -14.64
N ARG A 148 62.64 8.56 -13.78
CA ARG A 148 63.14 9.94 -13.91
C ARG A 148 63.89 10.20 -15.22
N VAL A 149 64.40 9.14 -15.83
CA VAL A 149 65.06 9.16 -17.13
C VAL A 149 64.28 8.26 -18.08
N HIS A 150 63.71 8.84 -19.13
CA HIS A 150 62.98 8.11 -20.16
C HIS A 150 63.95 7.65 -21.24
N ARG A 151 63.83 6.40 -21.67
CA ARG A 151 64.60 5.89 -22.83
C ARG A 151 63.72 5.92 -24.07
N ALA A 152 64.27 6.46 -25.15
CA ALA A 152 63.64 6.46 -26.46
C ALA A 152 64.60 5.91 -27.52
N THR A 153 64.04 5.33 -28.58
CA THR A 153 64.77 4.90 -29.77
C THR A 153 64.30 5.71 -30.95
N ILE A 154 65.23 6.21 -31.75
CA ILE A 154 64.97 6.94 -33.00
C ILE A 154 65.43 6.05 -34.15
N SER A 155 64.51 5.80 -35.09
CA SER A 155 64.80 5.02 -36.30
C SER A 155 64.88 5.97 -37.50
N ASP A 156 65.96 5.89 -38.27
CA ASP A 156 66.11 6.73 -39.47
C ASP A 156 65.07 6.36 -40.55
N PRO A 157 64.23 7.32 -40.99
CA PRO A 157 63.22 7.08 -42.02
C PRO A 157 63.81 6.84 -43.43
N SER A 158 65.11 7.09 -43.65
CA SER A 158 65.77 7.08 -44.97
C SER A 158 66.22 5.69 -45.45
N GLY A 159 65.91 4.62 -44.71
CA GLY A 159 66.15 3.23 -45.13
C GLY A 159 67.47 2.60 -44.68
N SER A 160 68.23 3.26 -43.79
CA SER A 160 69.50 2.75 -43.26
C SER A 160 69.36 1.73 -42.11
N HIS A 161 68.14 1.47 -41.63
CA HIS A 161 67.82 0.61 -40.47
C HIS A 161 68.66 0.87 -39.21
N GLU A 162 69.32 2.03 -39.10
CA GLU A 162 70.09 2.40 -37.92
C GLU A 162 69.12 2.85 -36.82
N VAL A 163 69.17 2.18 -35.66
CA VAL A 163 68.37 2.51 -34.49
C VAL A 163 69.28 3.14 -33.44
N ARG A 164 69.05 4.43 -33.14
CA ARG A 164 69.81 5.18 -32.14
C ARG A 164 69.00 5.27 -30.85
N THR A 165 69.66 5.06 -29.71
CA THR A 165 69.03 5.15 -28.39
C THR A 165 69.34 6.49 -27.73
N VAL A 166 68.33 7.16 -27.20
CA VAL A 166 68.44 8.44 -26.48
C VAL A 166 67.90 8.29 -25.06
N ALA A 167 68.64 8.82 -24.08
CA ALA A 167 68.20 8.90 -22.70
C ALA A 167 67.80 10.35 -22.39
N ILE A 168 66.53 10.56 -22.10
CA ILE A 168 65.93 11.88 -21.85
C ILE A 168 65.73 12.04 -20.35
N ASP A 169 66.46 12.98 -19.75
CA ASP A 169 66.28 13.38 -18.35
C ASP A 169 65.69 14.80 -18.29
N PRO A 170 64.38 14.95 -18.04
CA PRO A 170 63.72 16.25 -17.95
C PRO A 170 64.20 17.13 -16.79
N SER A 171 64.94 16.56 -15.82
CA SER A 171 65.47 17.29 -14.67
C SER A 171 66.90 17.81 -14.89
N ALA A 172 67.61 17.26 -15.87
CA ALA A 172 69.01 17.62 -16.16
C ALA A 172 69.14 18.55 -17.37
N LYS A 173 68.24 18.48 -18.35
CA LYS A 173 68.25 19.30 -19.58
C LYS A 173 66.96 20.09 -19.71
N SER A 174 67.03 21.28 -20.30
CA SER A 174 65.82 22.05 -20.61
C SER A 174 65.03 21.38 -21.74
N ALA A 175 63.71 21.63 -21.80
CA ALA A 175 62.88 21.09 -22.87
C ALA A 175 63.36 21.50 -24.28
N PHE A 176 63.98 22.69 -24.39
CA PHE A 176 64.56 23.17 -25.64
C PHE A 176 65.79 22.36 -26.06
N ASP A 177 66.70 22.08 -25.11
CA ASP A 177 67.91 21.30 -25.39
C ASP A 177 67.57 19.86 -25.77
N ILE A 178 66.60 19.27 -25.07
CA ILE A 178 66.08 17.93 -25.37
C ILE A 178 65.47 17.89 -26.78
N ALA A 179 64.69 18.90 -27.15
CA ALA A 179 64.08 18.97 -28.47
C ALA A 179 65.13 19.09 -29.58
N ASN A 180 66.14 19.94 -29.40
CA ASN A 180 67.23 20.07 -30.38
C ASN A 180 68.04 18.79 -30.53
N GLU A 181 68.36 18.13 -29.42
CA GLU A 181 69.08 16.85 -29.42
C GLU A 181 68.30 15.77 -30.17
N ILE A 182 66.97 15.71 -29.99
CA ILE A 182 66.12 14.80 -30.77
C ILE A 182 66.14 15.18 -32.24
N TRP A 183 65.98 16.47 -32.58
CA TRP A 183 65.96 16.96 -33.96
C TRP A 183 67.27 16.76 -34.72
N GLU A 184 68.42 16.85 -34.05
CA GLU A 184 69.74 16.57 -34.66
C GLU A 184 69.95 15.08 -34.97
N MET A 185 69.16 14.19 -34.34
CA MET A 185 69.26 12.74 -34.54
C MET A 185 68.26 12.19 -35.57
N LEU A 186 67.30 13.00 -36.01
CA LEU A 186 66.36 12.72 -37.11
C LEU A 186 67.05 12.89 -38.47
#